data_AF-A0A6P6A720-F1
#
_entry.id   AF-A0A6P6A720-F1
#
_cell.length_a   1.000
_cell.length_b   1.000
_cell.length_c   1.000
_cell.angle_alpha   90.00
_cell.angle_beta   90.00
_cell.angle_gamma   90.00
#
_symmetry.space_group_name_H-M   'P 1'
#
loop_
_entity.id
_entity.type
_entity.pdbx_description
1 polymer ?
#
loop_
_entity_poly.entity_id
_entity_poly.type
_entity_poly.pdbx_seq_one_letter_code
_entity_poly.pdbx_strand_id
1 'polypeptide(L)'
;MNSLPFTFRTKIYFIKTLQNCNDLVFATLTHAKILKSGFLNDTFTTNYLINCYIRLQKTAPAFQLFDEMPEPNVVSYSSLMSGYINVGKPQICLWLFREMQKGTVLPNEFTFATAIKACSILANLKGGKQIHGHVEIFGYQFNLVVCSSLVDMYGKCNEVDLARRVFDSMEGKNVVSWTSMITAYAQSGRGHEALEVFREFNWLVREHANQFILASVINACASLGKLISGKVAHGAVIRCGHHLDDVVASALVDMYAKCGCIVYSDRVFRRVSNPCVIPYTSMIVAAGKHGLGKLSIELFEEMIDRGIRPNNVTFLAVLHACSHSGLVDESLEYLNSMSRKHGMEPDAKHYTCVVDMLGRTGHLDEAYQLAKSIKVNNDEGAVLWGTLLSASRLHGRVEIAVEASKRVIESNQQVASAYVTLSNTYVLAGEWENAHSLRTKMKQNGVCKEPGCSWVEIKDSTYVFYAGDVSFERGSEVLSMLRELERKMKERGYKGRTTGLVFVDVEEEAMEEIVGLHSEKLALAFGLISIPNGVTIRIMKNLRMCRDCHEAFKWISEITERDIVVRDVNRFHHFDKGLCTCRDFW
;
A
#
# COMPACT_ATOMS: atom_id res chain seq x y z
N MET A 1 -6.46 53.96 -29.58
CA MET A 1 -6.11 52.58 -30.02
C MET A 1 -5.62 52.49 -31.49
N ASN A 2 -5.13 53.57 -32.12
CA ASN A 2 -4.83 53.58 -33.57
C ASN A 2 -3.36 53.87 -33.98
N SER A 3 -2.37 53.47 -33.17
CA SER A 3 -0.95 53.79 -33.45
C SER A 3 0.00 52.58 -33.37
N LEU A 4 -0.41 51.40 -33.86
CA LEU A 4 0.46 50.22 -33.96
C LEU A 4 0.56 49.74 -35.42
N PRO A 5 1.75 49.37 -35.93
CA PRO A 5 1.97 48.92 -37.31
C PRO A 5 1.07 47.73 -37.70
N PHE A 6 0.68 47.65 -38.99
CA PHE A 6 -0.20 46.59 -39.52
C PHE A 6 0.31 45.16 -39.24
N THR A 7 1.63 44.95 -39.31
CA THR A 7 2.30 43.69 -38.97
C THR A 7 2.13 43.30 -37.49
N PHE A 8 2.12 44.28 -36.58
CA PHE A 8 1.95 44.05 -35.15
C PHE A 8 0.51 43.66 -34.79
N ARG A 9 -0.49 44.27 -35.43
CA ARG A 9 -1.90 43.91 -35.26
C ARG A 9 -2.18 42.47 -35.71
N THR A 10 -1.58 42.07 -36.83
CA THR A 10 -1.73 40.73 -37.40
C THR A 10 -1.11 39.66 -36.51
N LYS A 11 0.07 39.92 -35.92
CA LYS A 11 0.70 39.03 -34.92
C LYS A 11 -0.18 38.86 -33.67
N ILE A 12 -0.70 39.96 -33.10
CA ILE A 12 -1.59 39.90 -31.93
C ILE A 12 -2.85 39.09 -32.21
N TYR A 13 -3.43 39.25 -33.41
CA TYR A 13 -4.60 38.48 -33.82
C TYR A 13 -4.32 36.98 -33.81
N PHE A 14 -3.20 36.53 -34.42
CA PHE A 14 -2.83 35.12 -34.41
C PHE A 14 -2.57 34.59 -33.00
N ILE A 15 -1.88 35.35 -32.16
CA ILE A 15 -1.61 34.95 -30.77
C ILE A 15 -2.91 34.76 -29.98
N LYS A 16 -3.84 35.73 -30.03
CA LYS A 16 -5.14 35.60 -29.36
C LYS A 16 -5.95 34.41 -29.87
N THR A 17 -5.86 34.16 -31.18
CA THR A 17 -6.53 33.03 -31.83
C THR A 17 -5.97 31.70 -31.31
N LEU A 18 -4.64 31.57 -31.25
CA LEU A 18 -3.98 30.36 -30.75
C LEU A 18 -4.19 30.14 -29.26
N GLN A 19 -4.17 31.19 -28.44
CA GLN A 19 -4.38 31.11 -26.99
C GLN A 19 -5.72 30.48 -26.61
N ASN A 20 -6.78 30.67 -27.40
CA ASN A 20 -8.11 30.13 -27.10
C ASN A 20 -8.49 28.92 -27.98
N CYS A 21 -7.56 28.43 -28.81
CA CYS A 21 -7.84 27.34 -29.74
C CYS A 21 -7.87 25.99 -29.04
N ASN A 22 -9.03 25.32 -29.12
CA ASN A 22 -9.28 23.96 -28.62
C ASN A 22 -9.61 22.95 -29.74
N ASP A 23 -9.54 23.38 -31.00
CA ASP A 23 -9.80 22.54 -32.18
C ASP A 23 -8.55 22.39 -33.04
N LEU A 24 -8.24 21.14 -33.41
CA LEU A 24 -7.09 20.81 -34.23
C LEU A 24 -7.21 21.33 -35.66
N VAL A 25 -8.41 21.31 -36.25
CA VAL A 25 -8.62 21.79 -37.61
C VAL A 25 -8.40 23.30 -37.67
N PHE A 26 -8.96 24.02 -36.70
CA PHE A 26 -8.73 25.45 -36.59
C PHE A 26 -7.26 25.81 -36.30
N ALA A 27 -6.56 25.01 -35.49
CA ALA A 27 -5.13 25.19 -35.22
C ALA A 27 -4.28 25.02 -36.50
N THR A 28 -4.54 23.99 -37.31
CA THR A 28 -3.79 23.77 -38.57
C THR A 28 -4.08 24.84 -39.61
N LEU A 29 -5.32 25.32 -39.71
CA LEU A 29 -5.68 26.45 -40.57
C LEU A 29 -4.97 27.75 -40.14
N THR A 30 -4.89 27.99 -38.83
CA THR A 30 -4.19 29.16 -38.27
C THR A 30 -2.69 29.06 -38.50
N HIS A 31 -2.11 27.87 -38.30
CA HIS A 31 -0.71 27.59 -38.62
C HIS A 31 -0.41 27.86 -40.12
N ALA A 32 -1.24 27.37 -41.05
CA ALA A 32 -1.05 27.63 -42.47
C ALA A 32 -1.12 29.14 -42.82
N LYS A 33 -1.97 29.91 -42.14
CA LYS A 33 -2.03 31.38 -42.30
C LYS A 33 -0.79 32.08 -41.77
N ILE A 34 -0.24 31.63 -40.64
CA ILE A 34 1.01 32.14 -40.06
C ILE A 34 2.18 31.88 -41.00
N LEU A 35 2.25 30.66 -41.56
CA LEU A 35 3.25 30.27 -42.55
C LEU A 35 3.19 31.18 -43.80
N LYS A 36 2.00 31.35 -44.39
CA LYS A 36 1.81 32.23 -45.56
C LYS A 36 2.12 33.71 -45.27
N SER A 37 1.99 34.14 -44.02
CA SER A 37 2.28 35.51 -43.60
C SER A 37 3.76 35.74 -43.27
N GLY A 38 4.61 34.72 -43.38
CA GLY A 38 6.05 34.82 -43.09
C GLY A 38 6.40 34.95 -41.61
N PHE A 39 5.46 34.65 -40.71
CA PHE A 39 5.66 34.81 -39.26
C PHE A 39 6.19 33.54 -38.57
N LEU A 40 6.52 32.47 -39.32
CA LEU A 40 7.05 31.23 -38.72
C LEU A 40 8.48 31.38 -38.17
N ASN A 41 9.25 32.32 -38.71
CA ASN A 41 10.60 32.63 -38.21
C ASN A 41 10.59 33.48 -36.93
N ASP A 42 9.41 33.91 -36.46
CA ASP A 42 9.26 34.68 -35.23
C ASP A 42 9.12 33.73 -34.02
N THR A 43 10.20 33.60 -33.23
CA THR A 43 10.26 32.73 -32.04
C THR A 43 9.04 32.87 -31.12
N PHE A 44 8.54 34.09 -30.94
CA PHE A 44 7.38 34.35 -30.10
C PHE A 44 6.09 33.75 -30.66
N THR A 45 5.79 33.96 -31.95
CA THR A 45 4.62 33.39 -32.64
C THR A 45 4.69 31.85 -32.68
N THR A 46 5.87 31.30 -32.95
CA THR A 46 6.09 29.84 -33.00
C THR A 46 5.93 29.18 -31.64
N ASN A 47 6.33 29.84 -30.55
CA ASN A 47 6.08 29.34 -29.18
C ASN A 47 4.58 29.22 -28.86
N TYR A 48 3.73 30.12 -29.37
CA TYR A 48 2.27 29.99 -29.22
C TYR A 48 1.69 28.84 -30.04
N LEU A 49 2.24 28.58 -31.23
CA LEU A 49 1.86 27.41 -32.04
C LEU A 49 2.25 26.11 -31.35
N ILE A 50 3.47 26.01 -30.84
CA ILE A 50 3.94 24.86 -30.05
C ILE A 50 3.01 24.62 -28.87
N ASN A 51 2.72 25.65 -28.06
CA ASN A 51 1.81 25.52 -26.92
C ASN A 51 0.39 25.13 -27.33
N CYS A 52 -0.11 25.64 -28.46
CA CYS A 52 -1.42 25.23 -29.00
C CYS A 52 -1.43 23.73 -29.33
N TYR A 53 -0.45 23.24 -30.08
CA TYR A 53 -0.36 21.82 -30.43
C TYR A 53 -0.16 20.92 -29.21
N ILE A 54 0.64 21.35 -28.22
CA ILE A 54 0.83 20.62 -26.97
C ILE A 54 -0.48 20.50 -26.17
N ARG A 55 -1.28 21.57 -26.05
CA ARG A 55 -2.60 21.51 -25.40
C ARG A 55 -3.57 20.58 -26.13
N LEU A 56 -3.45 20.49 -27.46
CA LEU A 56 -4.21 19.55 -28.29
C LEU A 56 -3.61 18.13 -28.31
N GLN A 57 -2.61 17.85 -27.46
CA GLN A 57 -1.90 16.58 -27.34
C GLN A 57 -1.25 16.10 -28.65
N LYS A 58 -0.86 17.04 -29.54
CA LYS A 58 -0.15 16.76 -30.79
C LYS A 58 1.33 17.12 -30.67
N THR A 59 2.13 16.16 -30.22
CA THR A 59 3.57 16.39 -29.99
C THR A 59 4.43 16.37 -31.24
N ALA A 60 4.06 15.62 -32.29
CA ALA A 60 4.85 15.56 -33.52
C ALA A 60 4.91 16.89 -34.28
N PRO A 61 3.77 17.59 -34.56
CA PRO A 61 3.83 18.92 -35.17
C PRO A 61 4.52 19.96 -34.29
N ALA A 62 4.35 19.86 -32.96
CA ALA A 62 5.02 20.74 -32.01
C ALA A 62 6.55 20.56 -32.04
N PHE A 63 7.04 19.32 -32.13
CA PHE A 63 8.46 19.02 -32.24
C PHE A 63 9.04 19.48 -33.57
N GLN A 64 8.34 19.25 -34.68
CA GLN A 64 8.78 19.73 -35.99
C GLN A 64 8.93 21.25 -36.01
N LEU A 65 7.93 21.97 -35.47
CA LEU A 65 8.00 23.42 -35.33
C LEU A 65 9.19 23.88 -34.51
N PHE A 66 9.55 23.13 -33.46
CA PHE A 66 10.69 23.40 -32.60
C PHE A 66 12.04 23.17 -33.32
N ASP A 67 12.15 22.06 -34.07
CA ASP A 67 13.35 21.68 -34.83
C ASP A 67 13.65 22.67 -35.97
N GLU A 68 12.60 23.22 -36.58
CA GLU A 68 12.70 24.25 -37.62
C GLU A 68 12.93 25.67 -37.07
N MET A 69 12.93 25.88 -35.74
CA MET A 69 13.14 27.23 -35.17
C MET A 69 14.60 27.68 -35.36
N PRO A 70 14.83 28.90 -35.88
CA PRO A 70 16.19 29.43 -36.01
C PRO A 70 16.87 29.62 -34.64
N GLU A 71 16.13 30.14 -33.65
CA GLU A 71 16.63 30.40 -32.30
C GLU A 71 15.59 29.95 -31.25
N PRO A 72 15.59 28.66 -30.87
CA PRO A 72 14.80 28.18 -29.75
C PRO A 72 15.25 28.87 -28.44
N ASN A 73 14.29 29.27 -27.60
CA ASN A 73 14.58 29.88 -26.31
C ASN A 73 14.05 29.04 -25.15
N VAL A 74 14.25 29.50 -23.91
CA VAL A 74 13.82 28.75 -22.72
C VAL A 74 12.32 28.40 -22.76
N VAL A 75 11.47 29.29 -23.28
CA VAL A 75 10.03 29.05 -23.40
C VAL A 75 9.73 27.94 -24.41
N SER A 76 10.44 27.88 -25.53
CA SER A 76 10.34 26.83 -26.54
C SER A 76 10.63 25.45 -25.92
N TYR A 77 11.75 25.36 -25.19
CA TYR A 77 12.15 24.14 -24.47
C TYR A 77 11.17 23.75 -23.36
N SER A 78 10.84 24.66 -22.43
CA SER A 78 9.96 24.35 -21.29
C SER A 78 8.56 23.90 -21.75
N SER A 79 8.02 24.52 -22.81
CA SER A 79 6.71 24.16 -23.37
C SER A 79 6.72 22.74 -23.94
N LEU A 80 7.74 22.41 -24.72
CA LEU A 80 7.88 21.09 -25.35
C LEU A 80 8.17 19.99 -24.31
N MET A 81 9.06 20.27 -23.35
CA MET A 81 9.36 19.39 -22.22
C MET A 81 8.10 19.04 -21.42
N SER A 82 7.33 20.05 -21.01
CA SER A 82 6.06 19.86 -20.27
C SER A 82 5.05 19.07 -21.11
N GLY A 83 4.96 19.36 -22.41
CA GLY A 83 4.11 18.63 -23.34
C GLY A 83 4.43 17.14 -23.42
N TYR A 84 5.71 16.77 -23.49
CA TYR A 84 6.14 15.37 -23.50
C TYR A 84 5.89 14.66 -22.17
N ILE A 85 5.96 15.36 -21.04
CA ILE A 85 5.56 14.82 -19.73
C ILE A 85 4.06 14.47 -19.73
N ASN A 86 3.21 15.38 -20.22
CA ASN A 86 1.76 15.19 -20.22
C ASN A 86 1.29 14.02 -21.10
N VAL A 87 2.00 13.71 -22.19
CA VAL A 87 1.70 12.53 -23.04
C VAL A 87 2.42 11.24 -22.60
N GLY A 88 3.01 11.22 -21.39
CA GLY A 88 3.64 10.03 -20.83
C GLY A 88 4.98 9.65 -21.46
N LYS A 89 5.73 10.62 -22.02
CA LYS A 89 7.07 10.41 -22.61
C LYS A 89 8.17 11.20 -21.87
N PRO A 90 8.39 10.95 -20.56
CA PRO A 90 9.36 11.68 -19.74
C PRO A 90 10.82 11.55 -20.22
N GLN A 91 11.17 10.47 -20.94
CA GLN A 91 12.51 10.29 -21.49
C GLN A 91 12.88 11.37 -22.52
N ILE A 92 11.91 11.80 -23.34
CA ILE A 92 12.11 12.86 -24.34
C ILE A 92 12.32 14.20 -23.63
N CYS A 93 11.60 14.45 -22.53
CA CYS A 93 11.83 15.64 -21.69
C CYS A 93 13.28 15.70 -21.17
N LEU A 94 13.82 14.58 -20.67
CA LEU A 94 15.22 14.54 -20.20
C LEU A 94 16.22 14.69 -21.35
N TRP A 95 15.92 14.17 -22.54
CA TRP A 95 16.73 14.40 -23.73
C TRP A 95 16.73 15.88 -24.13
N LEU A 96 15.57 16.53 -24.22
CA LEU A 96 15.44 17.97 -24.50
C LEU A 96 16.21 18.83 -23.49
N PHE A 97 16.16 18.46 -22.21
CA PHE A 97 16.92 19.14 -21.16
C PHE A 97 18.43 19.06 -21.40
N ARG A 98 18.94 17.89 -21.81
CA ARG A 98 20.36 17.70 -22.14
C ARG A 98 20.76 18.48 -23.39
N GLU A 99 19.91 18.52 -24.42
CA GLU A 99 20.19 19.33 -25.62
C GLU A 99 20.23 20.82 -25.29
N MET A 100 19.32 21.30 -24.43
CA MET A 100 19.36 22.67 -23.91
C MET A 100 20.69 22.99 -23.23
N GLN A 101 21.21 22.07 -22.40
CA GLN A 101 22.49 22.23 -21.71
C GLN A 101 23.72 22.22 -22.63
N LYS A 102 23.63 21.57 -23.81
CA LYS A 102 24.70 21.60 -24.83
C LYS A 102 24.68 22.90 -25.64
N GLY A 103 23.51 23.54 -25.74
CA GLY A 103 23.32 24.81 -26.44
C GLY A 103 23.68 26.03 -25.57
N THR A 104 23.27 27.21 -26.04
CA THR A 104 23.49 28.49 -25.37
C THR A 104 22.31 28.91 -24.46
N VAL A 105 21.23 28.13 -24.43
CA VAL A 105 20.00 28.48 -23.71
C VAL A 105 20.10 28.03 -22.25
N LEU A 106 20.05 28.97 -21.32
CA LEU A 106 20.18 28.67 -19.89
C LEU A 106 18.85 28.15 -19.29
N PRO A 107 18.87 27.07 -18.49
CA PRO A 107 17.70 26.61 -17.74
C PRO A 107 17.17 27.65 -16.76
N ASN A 108 15.85 27.69 -16.62
CA ASN A 108 15.16 28.42 -15.55
C ASN A 108 14.47 27.44 -14.56
N GLU A 109 13.80 27.99 -13.56
CA GLU A 109 13.10 27.24 -12.52
C GLU A 109 12.06 26.25 -13.08
N PHE A 110 11.34 26.63 -14.15
CA PHE A 110 10.33 25.78 -14.79
C PHE A 110 10.97 24.63 -15.56
N THR A 111 12.09 24.89 -16.25
CA THR A 111 12.87 23.86 -16.94
C THR A 111 13.41 22.83 -15.94
N PHE A 112 14.02 23.28 -14.84
CA PHE A 112 14.50 22.40 -13.78
C PHE A 112 13.37 21.58 -13.17
N ALA A 113 12.27 22.21 -12.75
CA ALA A 113 11.12 21.53 -12.17
C ALA A 113 10.53 20.46 -13.11
N THR A 114 10.45 20.75 -14.41
CA THR A 114 9.95 19.80 -15.42
C THR A 114 10.91 18.62 -15.62
N ALA A 115 12.22 18.86 -15.68
CA ALA A 115 13.22 17.81 -15.79
C ALA A 115 13.26 16.92 -14.52
N ILE A 116 13.17 17.52 -13.33
CA ILE A 116 13.06 16.80 -12.06
C ILE A 116 11.77 15.97 -12.03
N LYS A 117 10.65 16.50 -12.53
CA LYS A 117 9.39 15.76 -12.62
C LYS A 117 9.52 14.54 -13.54
N ALA A 118 10.27 14.65 -14.63
CA ALA A 118 10.58 13.52 -15.51
C ALA A 118 11.34 12.42 -14.75
N CYS A 119 12.34 12.79 -13.94
CA CYS A 119 13.06 11.86 -13.07
C CYS A 119 12.15 11.22 -12.01
N SER A 120 11.24 12.00 -11.41
CA SER A 120 10.23 11.51 -10.45
C SER A 120 9.31 10.44 -11.06
N ILE A 121 8.81 10.67 -12.28
CA ILE A 121 7.95 9.70 -13.00
C ILE A 121 8.73 8.42 -13.35
N LEU A 122 10.01 8.55 -13.70
CA LEU A 122 10.85 7.44 -14.12
C LEU A 122 11.54 6.70 -12.95
N ALA A 123 11.36 7.18 -11.71
CA ALA A 123 12.16 6.77 -10.54
C ALA A 123 13.69 6.79 -10.82
N ASN A 124 14.15 7.75 -11.63
CA ASN A 124 15.55 7.86 -12.06
C ASN A 124 16.36 8.68 -11.05
N LEU A 125 16.78 8.03 -9.96
CA LEU A 125 17.55 8.67 -8.88
C LEU A 125 18.88 9.26 -9.37
N LYS A 126 19.60 8.55 -10.24
CA LYS A 126 20.90 9.00 -10.75
C LYS A 126 20.78 10.29 -11.55
N GLY A 127 19.81 10.34 -12.48
CA GLY A 127 19.51 11.55 -13.24
C GLY A 127 19.02 12.68 -12.35
N GLY A 128 18.18 12.37 -11.36
CA GLY A 128 17.68 13.34 -10.38
C GLY A 128 18.81 14.00 -9.57
N LYS A 129 19.78 13.23 -9.08
CA LYS A 129 20.96 13.74 -8.37
C LYS A 129 21.84 14.64 -9.26
N GLN A 130 22.02 14.28 -10.53
CA GLN A 130 22.75 15.13 -11.48
C GLN A 130 22.05 16.47 -11.69
N ILE A 131 20.73 16.45 -11.90
CA ILE A 131 19.94 17.67 -12.09
C ILE A 131 19.95 18.52 -10.80
N HIS A 132 19.89 17.91 -9.62
CA HIS A 132 20.00 18.63 -8.35
C HIS A 132 21.36 19.34 -8.21
N GLY A 133 22.47 18.70 -8.60
CA GLY A 133 23.77 19.38 -8.65
C GLY A 133 23.77 20.60 -9.59
N HIS A 134 23.09 20.51 -10.75
CA HIS A 134 22.91 21.67 -11.63
C HIS A 134 22.03 22.76 -11.00
N VAL A 135 20.99 22.40 -10.24
CA VAL A 135 20.16 23.37 -9.51
C VAL A 135 21.02 24.22 -8.56
N GLU A 136 21.95 23.59 -7.84
CA GLU A 136 22.88 24.31 -6.96
C GLU A 136 23.85 25.21 -7.74
N ILE A 137 24.45 24.68 -8.81
CA ILE A 137 25.40 25.44 -9.66
C ILE A 137 24.76 26.69 -10.26
N PHE A 138 23.50 26.60 -10.67
CA PHE A 138 22.77 27.70 -11.31
C PHE A 138 22.05 28.62 -10.31
N GLY A 139 22.19 28.39 -8.99
CA GLY A 139 21.64 29.29 -7.97
C GLY A 139 20.14 29.09 -7.66
N TYR A 140 19.56 27.94 -8.01
CA TYR A 140 18.14 27.64 -7.79
C TYR A 140 17.87 26.80 -6.53
N GLN A 141 18.86 26.60 -5.66
CA GLN A 141 18.78 25.73 -4.48
C GLN A 141 17.76 26.19 -3.41
N PHE A 142 17.30 27.45 -3.47
CA PHE A 142 16.26 27.99 -2.59
C PHE A 142 14.95 28.30 -3.35
N ASN A 143 14.87 27.97 -4.64
CA ASN A 143 13.66 28.23 -5.42
C ASN A 143 12.55 27.26 -5.00
N LEU A 144 11.44 27.80 -4.47
CA LEU A 144 10.32 27.03 -3.94
C LEU A 144 9.78 25.95 -4.89
N VAL A 145 9.66 26.26 -6.19
CA VAL A 145 9.11 25.32 -7.20
C VAL A 145 10.09 24.18 -7.47
N VAL A 146 11.38 24.49 -7.57
CA VAL A 146 12.44 23.51 -7.79
C VAL A 146 12.60 22.61 -6.56
N CYS A 147 12.72 23.17 -5.36
CA CYS A 147 12.83 22.40 -4.12
C CYS A 147 11.62 21.49 -3.89
N SER A 148 10.39 21.99 -4.12
CA SER A 148 9.17 21.16 -4.04
C SER A 148 9.22 19.97 -5.00
N SER A 149 9.73 20.19 -6.22
CA SER A 149 9.91 19.13 -7.23
C SER A 149 10.98 18.12 -6.81
N LEU A 150 12.07 18.58 -6.17
CA LEU A 150 13.12 17.72 -5.64
C LEU A 150 12.62 16.83 -4.50
N VAL A 151 11.81 17.37 -3.57
CA VAL A 151 11.18 16.58 -2.49
C VAL A 151 10.30 15.48 -3.08
N ASP A 152 9.43 15.77 -4.06
CA ASP A 152 8.62 14.76 -4.78
C ASP A 152 9.50 13.71 -5.45
N MET A 153 10.58 14.12 -6.13
CA MET A 153 11.46 13.21 -6.86
C MET A 153 12.22 12.27 -5.93
N TYR A 154 12.85 12.79 -4.87
CA TYR A 154 13.55 11.94 -3.90
C TYR A 154 12.59 11.01 -3.17
N GLY A 155 11.40 11.49 -2.80
CA GLY A 155 10.35 10.66 -2.21
C GLY A 155 9.97 9.48 -3.10
N LYS A 156 9.71 9.71 -4.39
CA LYS A 156 9.36 8.63 -5.34
C LYS A 156 10.52 7.72 -5.73
N CYS A 157 11.76 8.17 -5.53
CA CYS A 157 12.95 7.33 -5.65
C CYS A 157 13.23 6.52 -4.38
N ASN A 158 12.33 6.54 -3.38
CA ASN A 158 12.48 5.90 -2.08
C ASN A 158 13.69 6.40 -1.26
N GLU A 159 14.13 7.64 -1.50
CA GLU A 159 15.22 8.31 -0.79
C GLU A 159 14.66 9.39 0.13
N VAL A 160 13.78 8.99 1.05
CA VAL A 160 12.98 9.90 1.88
C VAL A 160 13.85 10.78 2.79
N ASP A 161 15.02 10.30 3.23
CA ASP A 161 15.93 11.12 4.03
C ASP A 161 16.56 12.25 3.22
N LEU A 162 16.84 12.04 1.93
CA LEU A 162 17.28 13.12 1.03
C LEU A 162 16.14 14.11 0.77
N ALA A 163 14.91 13.60 0.60
CA ALA A 163 13.72 14.45 0.49
C ALA A 163 13.55 15.33 1.74
N ARG A 164 13.71 14.77 2.94
CA ARG A 164 13.64 15.50 4.22
C ARG A 164 14.73 16.58 4.31
N ARG A 165 15.96 16.28 3.91
CA ARG A 165 17.05 17.28 3.92
C ARG A 165 16.74 18.49 3.03
N VAL A 166 16.26 18.25 1.81
CA VAL A 166 15.82 19.33 0.90
C VAL A 166 14.65 20.08 1.50
N PHE A 167 13.68 19.37 2.09
CA PHE A 167 12.52 19.99 2.72
C PHE A 167 12.92 20.91 3.89
N ASP A 168 13.84 20.48 4.74
CA ASP A 168 14.32 21.25 5.89
C ASP A 168 15.09 22.50 5.47
N SER A 169 15.85 22.44 4.37
CA SER A 169 16.61 23.59 3.86
C SER A 169 15.74 24.66 3.17
N MET A 170 14.45 24.41 2.93
CA MET A 170 13.54 25.38 2.33
C MET A 170 13.18 26.50 3.31
N GLU A 171 13.49 27.76 2.94
CA GLU A 171 13.15 28.98 3.70
C GLU A 171 11.63 29.21 3.80
N GLY A 172 10.89 28.83 2.76
CA GLY A 172 9.43 28.85 2.72
C GLY A 172 8.90 27.52 2.19
N LYS A 173 7.81 27.02 2.78
CA LYS A 173 7.16 25.77 2.39
C LYS A 173 5.72 26.06 1.98
N ASN A 174 5.27 25.49 0.88
CA ASN A 174 3.89 25.61 0.41
C ASN A 174 3.15 24.28 0.56
N VAL A 175 1.86 24.27 0.31
CA VAL A 175 1.02 23.06 0.40
C VAL A 175 1.60 21.91 -0.44
N VAL A 176 2.23 22.20 -1.59
CA VAL A 176 2.83 21.17 -2.45
C VAL A 176 4.02 20.49 -1.76
N SER A 177 4.98 21.24 -1.20
CA SER A 177 6.14 20.64 -0.52
C SER A 177 5.75 19.85 0.72
N TRP A 178 4.78 20.34 1.51
CA TRP A 178 4.21 19.60 2.64
C TRP A 178 3.53 18.31 2.19
N THR A 179 2.71 18.37 1.13
CA THR A 179 2.07 17.18 0.54
C THR A 179 3.11 16.16 0.11
N SER A 180 4.16 16.59 -0.60
CA SER A 180 5.23 15.71 -1.07
C SER A 180 5.96 15.03 0.09
N MET A 181 6.30 15.75 1.16
CA MET A 181 7.00 15.17 2.31
C MET A 181 6.14 14.16 3.07
N ILE A 182 4.88 14.50 3.39
CA ILE A 182 3.96 13.61 4.10
C ILE A 182 3.68 12.36 3.26
N THR A 183 3.48 12.53 1.94
CA THR A 183 3.24 11.40 1.03
C THR A 183 4.47 10.49 0.93
N ALA A 184 5.67 11.06 0.85
CA ALA A 184 6.92 10.28 0.82
C ALA A 184 7.08 9.41 2.07
N TYR A 185 6.89 9.97 3.27
CA TYR A 185 6.91 9.19 4.50
C TYR A 185 5.82 8.11 4.54
N ALA A 186 4.58 8.45 4.17
CA ALA A 186 3.47 7.50 4.17
C ALA A 186 3.70 6.32 3.21
N GLN A 187 4.25 6.58 2.02
CA GLN A 187 4.49 5.56 0.99
C GLN A 187 5.72 4.68 1.30
N SER A 188 6.72 5.20 2.01
CA SER A 188 7.91 4.43 2.41
C SER A 188 7.73 3.66 3.73
N GLY A 189 6.50 3.49 4.21
CA GLY A 189 6.22 2.75 5.45
C GLY A 189 6.58 3.48 6.74
N ARG A 190 6.98 4.74 6.65
CA ARG A 190 7.42 5.62 7.76
C ARG A 190 6.24 6.45 8.27
N GLY A 191 5.18 5.75 8.67
CA GLY A 191 3.90 6.37 9.00
C GLY A 191 3.96 7.31 10.21
N HIS A 192 4.85 7.05 11.17
CA HIS A 192 5.00 7.90 12.36
C HIS A 192 5.52 9.28 11.98
N GLU A 193 6.57 9.33 11.17
CA GLU A 193 7.16 10.57 10.66
C GLU A 193 6.16 11.33 9.76
N ALA A 194 5.31 10.63 9.00
CA ALA A 194 4.23 11.28 8.24
C ALA A 194 3.25 12.01 9.16
N LEU A 195 2.90 11.43 10.31
CA LEU A 195 2.02 12.05 11.31
C LEU A 195 2.70 13.21 12.03
N GLU A 196 4.01 13.13 12.29
CA GLU A 196 4.80 14.21 12.87
C GLU A 196 4.86 15.42 11.93
N VAL A 197 5.19 15.21 10.65
CA VAL A 197 5.20 16.29 9.64
C VAL A 197 3.80 16.90 9.46
N PHE A 198 2.73 16.10 9.58
CA PHE A 198 1.37 16.65 9.56
C PHE A 198 1.05 17.49 10.81
N ARG A 199 1.57 17.13 11.98
CA ARG A 199 1.45 17.96 13.19
C ARG A 199 2.22 19.28 13.01
N GLU A 200 3.43 19.23 12.45
CA GLU A 200 4.21 20.42 12.09
C GLU A 200 3.43 21.31 11.10
N PHE A 201 2.83 20.73 10.05
CA PHE A 201 1.99 21.44 9.09
C PHE A 201 0.85 22.19 9.78
N ASN A 202 0.07 21.52 10.62
CA ASN A 202 -1.07 22.15 11.31
C ASN A 202 -0.65 23.22 12.31
N TRP A 203 0.56 23.16 12.85
CA TRP A 203 1.07 24.16 13.79
C TRP A 203 1.60 25.41 13.07
N LEU A 204 2.30 25.22 11.95
CA LEU A 204 3.00 26.29 11.23
C LEU A 204 2.15 26.95 10.14
N VAL A 205 1.23 26.21 9.53
CA VAL A 205 0.45 26.65 8.37
C VAL A 205 -0.97 27.02 8.79
N ARG A 206 -1.41 28.22 8.42
CA ARG A 206 -2.78 28.71 8.71
C ARG A 206 -3.84 28.21 7.70
N GLU A 207 -3.40 27.68 6.57
CA GLU A 207 -4.27 27.11 5.55
C GLU A 207 -4.73 25.70 5.92
N HIS A 208 -5.92 25.34 5.45
CA HIS A 208 -6.43 23.98 5.63
C HIS A 208 -5.65 22.97 4.78
N ALA A 209 -5.45 21.79 5.35
CA ALA A 209 -4.91 20.66 4.61
C ALA A 209 -5.83 20.32 3.43
N ASN A 210 -5.25 20.20 2.24
CA ASN A 210 -5.99 19.77 1.07
C ASN A 210 -6.30 18.25 1.13
N GLN A 211 -7.12 17.77 0.20
CA GLN A 211 -7.49 16.36 0.08
C GLN A 211 -6.29 15.40 -0.01
N PHE A 212 -5.18 15.82 -0.62
CA PHE A 212 -4.00 14.98 -0.81
C PHE A 212 -3.19 14.79 0.47
N ILE A 213 -3.00 15.86 1.26
CA ILE A 213 -2.39 15.77 2.60
C ILE A 213 -3.24 14.85 3.47
N LEU A 214 -4.56 15.07 3.51
CA LEU A 214 -5.47 14.29 4.33
C LEU A 214 -5.46 12.81 3.93
N ALA A 215 -5.52 12.49 2.64
CA ALA A 215 -5.44 11.11 2.15
C ALA A 215 -4.10 10.44 2.54
N SER A 216 -2.98 11.14 2.43
CA SER A 216 -1.66 10.62 2.84
C SER A 216 -1.56 10.35 4.34
N VAL A 217 -2.11 11.24 5.18
CA VAL A 217 -2.20 11.05 6.64
C VAL A 217 -3.08 9.85 6.99
N ILE A 218 -4.24 9.73 6.33
CA ILE A 218 -5.17 8.61 6.54
C ILE A 218 -4.50 7.28 6.15
N ASN A 219 -3.76 7.24 5.03
CA ASN A 219 -3.00 6.07 4.62
C ASN A 219 -1.87 5.72 5.62
N ALA A 220 -1.21 6.73 6.20
CA ALA A 220 -0.22 6.50 7.27
C ALA A 220 -0.89 5.90 8.54
N CYS A 221 -2.08 6.37 8.92
CA CYS A 221 -2.84 5.74 10.01
C CYS A 221 -3.23 4.29 9.66
N ALA A 222 -3.64 4.04 8.42
CA ALA A 222 -4.03 2.72 7.93
C ALA A 222 -2.87 1.72 7.94
N SER A 223 -1.67 2.15 7.53
CA SER A 223 -0.48 1.28 7.52
C SER A 223 -0.02 0.92 8.93
N LEU A 224 -0.05 1.88 9.86
CA LEU A 224 0.26 1.65 11.27
C LEU A 224 -0.84 0.91 12.04
N GLY A 225 -2.06 0.86 11.52
CA GLY A 225 -3.22 0.36 12.24
C GLY A 225 -3.64 1.25 13.43
N LYS A 226 -3.30 2.56 13.39
CA LYS A 226 -3.59 3.53 14.45
C LYS A 226 -5.00 4.09 14.33
N LEU A 227 -5.97 3.45 15.00
CA LEU A 227 -7.39 3.82 14.87
C LEU A 227 -7.67 5.21 15.44
N ILE A 228 -7.01 5.58 16.55
CA ILE A 228 -7.26 6.85 17.23
C ILE A 228 -6.75 8.01 16.37
N SER A 229 -5.51 7.93 15.88
CA SER A 229 -4.98 8.90 14.92
C SER A 229 -5.83 8.97 13.65
N GLY A 230 -6.31 7.82 13.15
CA GLY A 230 -7.21 7.76 11.99
C GLY A 230 -8.55 8.49 12.23
N LYS A 231 -9.14 8.38 13.42
CA LYS A 231 -10.35 9.13 13.80
C LYS A 231 -10.08 10.63 13.90
N VAL A 232 -8.92 11.04 14.42
CA VAL A 232 -8.51 12.45 14.45
C VAL A 232 -8.35 13.00 13.03
N ALA A 233 -7.72 12.23 12.14
CA ALA A 233 -7.58 12.58 10.72
C ALA A 233 -8.95 12.67 10.03
N HIS A 234 -9.87 11.74 10.27
CA HIS A 234 -11.25 11.84 9.77
C HIS A 234 -11.97 13.09 10.30
N GLY A 235 -11.77 13.46 11.56
CA GLY A 235 -12.26 14.73 12.09
C GLY A 235 -11.68 15.94 11.35
N ALA A 236 -10.40 15.89 10.97
CA ALA A 236 -9.77 16.94 10.15
C ALA A 236 -10.39 17.01 8.74
N VAL A 237 -10.67 15.87 8.11
CA VAL A 237 -11.39 15.81 6.81
C VAL A 237 -12.71 16.57 6.86
N ILE A 238 -13.50 16.35 7.91
CA ILE A 238 -14.79 17.03 8.07
C ILE A 238 -14.59 18.54 8.26
N ARG A 239 -13.66 18.94 9.15
CA ARG A 239 -13.37 20.36 9.41
C ARG A 239 -12.84 21.11 8.18
N CYS A 240 -12.05 20.44 7.34
CA CYS A 240 -11.51 20.99 6.10
C CYS A 240 -12.49 20.92 4.92
N GLY A 241 -13.69 20.37 5.09
CA GLY A 241 -14.71 20.30 4.04
C GLY A 241 -14.49 19.22 2.97
N HIS A 242 -13.57 18.27 3.19
CA HIS A 242 -13.21 17.21 2.22
C HIS A 242 -13.97 15.89 2.42
N HIS A 243 -15.08 15.88 3.17
CA HIS A 243 -15.83 14.67 3.50
C HIS A 243 -16.60 14.04 2.33
N LEU A 244 -16.80 14.78 1.24
CA LEU A 244 -17.41 14.30 -0.01
C LEU A 244 -16.38 14.01 -1.11
N ASP A 245 -15.08 14.18 -0.83
CA ASP A 245 -14.04 13.88 -1.80
C ASP A 245 -13.86 12.36 -1.93
N ASP A 246 -13.95 11.83 -3.14
CA ASP A 246 -13.91 10.39 -3.40
C ASP A 246 -12.56 9.74 -3.03
N VAL A 247 -11.46 10.49 -3.19
CA VAL A 247 -10.11 9.99 -2.86
C VAL A 247 -9.97 9.87 -1.35
N VAL A 248 -10.41 10.88 -0.61
CA VAL A 248 -10.41 10.88 0.86
C VAL A 248 -11.37 9.82 1.40
N ALA A 249 -12.58 9.70 0.84
CA ALA A 249 -13.54 8.68 1.25
C ALA A 249 -12.99 7.26 1.06
N SER A 250 -12.35 6.99 -0.09
CA SER A 250 -11.68 5.71 -0.36
C SER A 250 -10.55 5.41 0.64
N ALA A 251 -9.75 6.42 0.98
CA ALA A 251 -8.69 6.28 1.98
C ALA A 251 -9.27 6.00 3.38
N LEU A 252 -10.38 6.64 3.75
CA LEU A 252 -11.06 6.42 5.04
C LEU A 252 -11.65 5.02 5.16
N VAL A 253 -12.23 4.50 4.07
CA VAL A 253 -12.69 3.10 3.97
C VAL A 253 -11.53 2.14 4.27
N ASP A 254 -10.42 2.27 3.53
CA ASP A 254 -9.24 1.41 3.73
C ASP A 254 -8.64 1.55 5.15
N MET A 255 -8.60 2.77 5.69
CA MET A 255 -8.09 3.04 7.03
C MET A 255 -8.92 2.38 8.11
N TYR A 256 -10.25 2.55 8.11
CA TYR A 256 -11.10 1.93 9.12
C TYR A 256 -11.04 0.41 9.04
N ALA A 257 -10.99 -0.16 7.84
CA ALA A 257 -10.79 -1.60 7.64
C ALA A 257 -9.45 -2.06 8.24
N LYS A 258 -8.33 -1.45 7.86
CA LYS A 258 -6.98 -1.82 8.36
C LYS A 258 -6.75 -1.55 9.84
N CYS A 259 -7.59 -0.73 10.46
CA CYS A 259 -7.63 -0.48 11.90
C CYS A 259 -8.62 -1.42 12.65
N GLY A 260 -9.17 -2.43 11.98
CA GLY A 260 -10.05 -3.43 12.60
C GLY A 260 -11.46 -2.92 12.89
N CYS A 261 -11.95 -1.90 12.18
CA CYS A 261 -13.25 -1.27 12.41
C CYS A 261 -14.12 -1.29 11.15
N ILE A 262 -14.49 -2.50 10.69
CA ILE A 262 -15.25 -2.70 9.45
C ILE A 262 -16.60 -1.98 9.43
N VAL A 263 -17.25 -1.81 10.59
CA VAL A 263 -18.53 -1.09 10.68
C VAL A 263 -18.39 0.38 10.29
N TYR A 264 -17.31 1.05 10.70
CA TYR A 264 -17.08 2.44 10.30
C TYR A 264 -16.62 2.52 8.84
N SER A 265 -15.88 1.52 8.35
CA SER A 265 -15.53 1.39 6.94
C SER A 265 -16.78 1.33 6.06
N ASP A 266 -17.74 0.45 6.39
CA ASP A 266 -19.02 0.33 5.67
C ASP A 266 -19.84 1.63 5.75
N ARG A 267 -19.92 2.28 6.91
CA ARG A 267 -20.61 3.58 7.05
C ARG A 267 -20.02 4.68 6.17
N VAL A 268 -18.70 4.73 6.00
CA VAL A 268 -18.06 5.69 5.10
C VAL A 268 -18.33 5.30 3.64
N PHE A 269 -18.18 4.02 3.30
CA PHE A 269 -18.44 3.49 1.97
C PHE A 269 -19.86 3.79 1.49
N ARG A 270 -20.88 3.52 2.32
CA ARG A 270 -22.29 3.76 1.99
C ARG A 270 -22.64 5.25 1.81
N ARG A 271 -21.78 6.17 2.23
CA ARG A 271 -21.95 7.62 1.99
C ARG A 271 -21.35 8.08 0.66
N VAL A 272 -20.53 7.26 0.02
CA VAL A 272 -20.02 7.57 -1.32
C VAL A 272 -21.19 7.49 -2.30
N SER A 273 -21.56 8.63 -2.90
CA SER A 273 -22.76 8.70 -3.75
C SER A 273 -22.57 7.93 -5.07
N ASN A 274 -21.41 8.14 -5.70
CA ASN A 274 -21.05 7.54 -6.99
C ASN A 274 -19.72 6.76 -6.87
N PRO A 275 -19.69 5.65 -6.12
CA PRO A 275 -18.49 4.86 -5.95
C PRO A 275 -18.00 4.34 -7.29
N CYS A 276 -16.72 4.56 -7.58
CA CYS A 276 -16.02 3.91 -8.67
C CYS A 276 -15.52 2.52 -8.22
N VAL A 277 -14.70 1.88 -9.04
CA VAL A 277 -14.08 0.58 -8.70
C VAL A 277 -13.32 0.60 -7.36
N ILE A 278 -12.67 1.71 -7.01
CA ILE A 278 -11.74 1.78 -5.87
C ILE A 278 -12.44 1.53 -4.51
N PRO A 279 -13.50 2.28 -4.11
CA PRO A 279 -14.21 2.01 -2.85
C PRO A 279 -14.76 0.58 -2.74
N TYR A 280 -15.32 0.03 -3.83
CA TYR A 280 -15.84 -1.35 -3.86
C TYR A 280 -14.71 -2.35 -3.64
N THR A 281 -13.61 -2.26 -4.41
CA THR A 281 -12.45 -3.14 -4.23
C THR A 281 -11.93 -3.07 -2.80
N SER A 282 -11.82 -1.87 -2.20
CA SER A 282 -11.39 -1.71 -0.81
C SER A 282 -12.33 -2.40 0.19
N MET A 283 -13.65 -2.27 0.04
CA MET A 283 -14.61 -2.94 0.92
C MET A 283 -14.64 -4.47 0.74
N ILE A 284 -14.49 -4.97 -0.49
CA ILE A 284 -14.40 -6.40 -0.80
C ILE A 284 -13.15 -7.00 -0.14
N VAL A 285 -11.98 -6.35 -0.31
CA VAL A 285 -10.74 -6.76 0.37
C VAL A 285 -10.92 -6.75 1.89
N ALA A 286 -11.55 -5.70 2.42
CA ALA A 286 -11.81 -5.58 3.86
C ALA A 286 -12.70 -6.70 4.38
N ALA A 287 -13.82 -6.99 3.69
CA ALA A 287 -14.72 -8.08 4.04
C ALA A 287 -13.97 -9.44 4.08
N GLY A 288 -13.17 -9.75 3.05
CA GLY A 288 -12.35 -10.96 3.02
C GLY A 288 -11.35 -11.05 4.18
N LYS A 289 -10.64 -9.95 4.48
CA LYS A 289 -9.71 -9.88 5.62
C LYS A 289 -10.39 -9.97 6.98
N HIS A 290 -11.68 -9.67 7.08
CA HIS A 290 -12.44 -9.76 8.32
C HIS A 290 -13.21 -11.09 8.49
N GLY A 291 -13.04 -12.03 7.55
CA GLY A 291 -13.75 -13.31 7.56
C GLY A 291 -15.21 -13.21 7.10
N LEU A 292 -15.58 -12.12 6.42
CA LEU A 292 -16.93 -11.84 5.95
C LEU A 292 -17.07 -12.18 4.45
N GLY A 293 -16.76 -13.42 4.06
CA GLY A 293 -16.76 -13.84 2.64
C GLY A 293 -18.09 -13.63 1.92
N LYS A 294 -19.22 -13.88 2.58
CA LYS A 294 -20.55 -13.64 1.99
C LYS A 294 -20.78 -12.16 1.67
N LEU A 295 -20.45 -11.27 2.60
CA LEU A 295 -20.52 -9.82 2.37
C LEU A 295 -19.59 -9.40 1.21
N SER A 296 -18.42 -10.02 1.10
CA SER A 296 -17.50 -9.76 -0.01
C SER A 296 -18.13 -10.10 -1.38
N ILE A 297 -18.89 -11.18 -1.45
CA ILE A 297 -19.63 -11.59 -2.66
C ILE A 297 -20.79 -10.64 -2.92
N GLU A 298 -21.60 -10.33 -1.89
CA GLU A 298 -22.73 -9.40 -2.00
C GLU A 298 -22.27 -8.03 -2.53
N LEU A 299 -21.15 -7.50 -2.05
CA LEU A 299 -20.57 -6.24 -2.53
C LEU A 299 -20.06 -6.33 -3.98
N PHE A 300 -19.56 -7.49 -4.39
CA PHE A 300 -19.10 -7.72 -5.75
C PHE A 300 -20.26 -7.79 -6.75
N GLU A 301 -21.32 -8.50 -6.41
CA GLU A 301 -22.54 -8.54 -7.23
C GLU A 301 -23.22 -7.16 -7.27
N GLU A 302 -23.31 -6.45 -6.14
CA GLU A 302 -23.81 -5.07 -6.09
C GLU A 302 -23.02 -4.14 -7.03
N MET A 303 -21.70 -4.30 -7.12
CA MET A 303 -20.83 -3.54 -8.03
C MET A 303 -21.18 -3.80 -9.50
N ILE A 304 -21.41 -5.08 -9.85
CA ILE A 304 -21.78 -5.50 -11.21
C ILE A 304 -23.18 -4.98 -11.57
N ASP A 305 -24.15 -5.09 -10.67
CA ASP A 305 -25.52 -4.63 -10.86
C ASP A 305 -25.60 -3.12 -11.11
N ARG A 306 -24.68 -2.36 -10.51
CA ARG A 306 -24.52 -0.92 -10.74
C ARG A 306 -23.76 -0.56 -12.03
N GLY A 307 -23.36 -1.56 -12.82
CA GLY A 307 -22.63 -1.37 -14.08
C GLY A 307 -21.16 -0.97 -13.90
N ILE A 308 -20.60 -1.13 -12.69
CA ILE A 308 -19.20 -0.82 -12.42
C ILE A 308 -18.37 -2.05 -12.78
N ARG A 309 -17.45 -1.91 -13.73
CA ARG A 309 -16.65 -3.04 -14.22
C ARG A 309 -15.57 -3.46 -13.22
N PRO A 310 -15.56 -4.73 -12.76
CA PRO A 310 -14.46 -5.25 -11.96
C PRO A 310 -13.15 -5.30 -12.74
N ASN A 311 -12.03 -5.21 -12.02
CA ASN A 311 -10.68 -5.38 -12.55
C ASN A 311 -9.98 -6.57 -11.89
N ASN A 312 -8.75 -6.90 -12.32
CA ASN A 312 -7.94 -7.98 -11.74
C ASN A 312 -7.81 -7.88 -10.21
N VAL A 313 -7.63 -6.68 -9.65
CA VAL A 313 -7.52 -6.50 -8.19
C VAL A 313 -8.83 -6.85 -7.47
N THR A 314 -9.97 -6.55 -8.09
CA THR A 314 -11.30 -6.85 -7.54
C THR A 314 -11.55 -8.35 -7.52
N PHE A 315 -11.24 -9.07 -8.60
CA PHE A 315 -11.35 -10.52 -8.64
C PHE A 315 -10.43 -11.21 -7.63
N LEU A 316 -9.18 -10.77 -7.54
CA LEU A 316 -8.25 -11.25 -6.53
C LEU A 316 -8.81 -11.06 -5.11
N ALA A 317 -9.48 -9.93 -4.84
CA ALA A 317 -10.10 -9.66 -3.55
C ALA A 317 -11.24 -10.64 -3.21
N VAL A 318 -12.12 -10.93 -4.18
CA VAL A 318 -13.23 -11.90 -4.00
C VAL A 318 -12.69 -13.31 -3.81
N LEU A 319 -11.74 -13.76 -4.66
CA LEU A 319 -11.11 -15.07 -4.52
C LEU A 319 -10.39 -15.23 -3.19
N HIS A 320 -9.69 -14.17 -2.74
CA HIS A 320 -9.08 -14.14 -1.42
C HIS A 320 -10.13 -14.30 -0.33
N ALA A 321 -11.25 -13.57 -0.40
CA ALA A 321 -12.35 -13.69 0.56
C ALA A 321 -12.98 -15.11 0.59
N CYS A 322 -13.13 -15.74 -0.57
CA CYS A 322 -13.60 -17.12 -0.69
C CYS A 322 -12.62 -18.12 -0.06
N SER A 323 -11.31 -18.00 -0.35
CA SER A 323 -10.25 -18.83 0.28
C SER A 323 -10.27 -18.74 1.80
N HIS A 324 -10.64 -17.58 2.31
CA HIS A 324 -10.66 -17.26 3.71
C HIS A 324 -11.97 -17.63 4.42
N SER A 325 -13.00 -18.02 3.66
CA SER A 325 -14.33 -18.36 4.17
C SER A 325 -14.80 -19.76 3.77
N GLY A 326 -13.98 -20.50 3.00
CA GLY A 326 -14.25 -21.87 2.59
C GLY A 326 -15.29 -21.99 1.48
N LEU A 327 -15.46 -20.93 0.67
CA LEU A 327 -16.45 -20.86 -0.41
C LEU A 327 -15.85 -21.44 -1.71
N VAL A 328 -15.83 -22.78 -1.79
CA VAL A 328 -15.15 -23.53 -2.87
C VAL A 328 -15.81 -23.27 -4.22
N ASP A 329 -17.12 -23.47 -4.29
CA ASP A 329 -17.90 -23.43 -5.53
C ASP A 329 -17.88 -22.02 -6.13
N GLU A 330 -18.12 -21.00 -5.29
CA GLU A 330 -18.11 -19.61 -5.71
C GLU A 330 -16.72 -19.18 -6.18
N SER A 331 -15.65 -19.61 -5.51
CA SER A 331 -14.27 -19.32 -5.91
C SER A 331 -13.95 -19.85 -7.32
N LEU A 332 -14.34 -21.10 -7.60
CA LEU A 332 -14.15 -21.71 -8.92
C LEU A 332 -15.02 -21.04 -9.99
N GLU A 333 -16.25 -20.66 -9.66
CA GLU A 333 -17.11 -19.91 -10.58
C GLU A 333 -16.49 -18.55 -10.94
N TYR A 334 -16.05 -17.78 -9.94
CA TYR A 334 -15.47 -16.46 -10.18
C TYR A 334 -14.18 -16.53 -10.99
N LEU A 335 -13.29 -17.48 -10.71
CA LEU A 335 -12.07 -17.69 -11.49
C LEU A 335 -12.41 -17.95 -12.98
N ASN A 336 -13.36 -18.83 -13.24
CA ASN A 336 -13.79 -19.16 -14.61
C ASN A 336 -14.51 -17.98 -15.29
N SER A 337 -15.24 -17.17 -14.51
CA SER A 337 -15.97 -16.02 -15.03
C SER A 337 -15.04 -14.90 -15.54
N MET A 338 -13.82 -14.79 -15.01
CA MET A 338 -12.84 -13.78 -15.42
C MET A 338 -12.61 -13.80 -16.94
N SER A 339 -12.22 -14.96 -17.49
CA SER A 339 -12.02 -15.10 -18.94
C SER A 339 -13.36 -15.12 -19.69
N ARG A 340 -14.35 -15.89 -19.21
CA ARG A 340 -15.60 -16.14 -19.96
C ARG A 340 -16.53 -14.93 -20.05
N LYS A 341 -16.72 -14.20 -18.96
CA LYS A 341 -17.70 -13.09 -18.84
C LYS A 341 -17.02 -11.72 -18.90
N HIS A 342 -15.79 -11.59 -18.42
CA HIS A 342 -15.14 -10.28 -18.28
C HIS A 342 -13.92 -10.06 -19.19
N GLY A 343 -13.51 -11.06 -19.98
CA GLY A 343 -12.40 -10.96 -20.91
C GLY A 343 -11.05 -10.66 -20.22
N MET A 344 -10.90 -11.09 -18.97
CA MET A 344 -9.68 -10.92 -18.17
C MET A 344 -9.04 -12.28 -17.92
N GLU A 345 -7.76 -12.41 -18.25
CA GLU A 345 -7.02 -13.64 -17.98
C GLU A 345 -6.55 -13.70 -16.52
N PRO A 346 -6.83 -14.79 -15.78
CA PRO A 346 -6.32 -14.97 -14.43
C PRO A 346 -4.79 -15.03 -14.39
N ASP A 347 -4.18 -14.28 -13.47
CA ASP A 347 -2.74 -14.34 -13.19
C ASP A 347 -2.41 -15.34 -12.06
N ALA A 348 -1.12 -15.53 -11.76
CA ALA A 348 -0.66 -16.42 -10.69
C ALA A 348 -1.26 -16.13 -9.31
N LYS A 349 -1.61 -14.87 -9.00
CA LYS A 349 -2.19 -14.50 -7.70
C LYS A 349 -3.62 -15.02 -7.58
N HIS A 350 -4.40 -14.93 -8.66
CA HIS A 350 -5.76 -15.49 -8.70
C HIS A 350 -5.74 -17.00 -8.46
N TYR A 351 -4.88 -17.72 -9.19
CA TYR A 351 -4.71 -19.15 -8.99
C TYR A 351 -4.18 -19.51 -7.59
N THR A 352 -3.30 -18.69 -7.02
CA THR A 352 -2.78 -18.89 -5.66
C THR A 352 -3.92 -18.87 -4.63
N CYS A 353 -4.89 -17.97 -4.75
CA CYS A 353 -6.05 -17.94 -3.86
C CYS A 353 -6.91 -19.22 -3.99
N VAL A 354 -7.08 -19.73 -5.21
CA VAL A 354 -7.85 -20.96 -5.46
C VAL A 354 -7.12 -22.20 -4.95
N VAL A 355 -5.81 -22.28 -5.15
CA VAL A 355 -4.96 -23.35 -4.58
C VAL A 355 -4.92 -23.29 -3.05
N ASP A 356 -4.87 -22.10 -2.45
CA ASP A 356 -4.97 -21.93 -0.99
C ASP A 356 -6.32 -22.45 -0.47
N MET A 357 -7.40 -22.10 -1.16
CA MET A 357 -8.76 -22.54 -0.85
C MET A 357 -8.89 -24.07 -0.93
N LEU A 358 -8.48 -24.69 -2.05
CA LEU A 358 -8.53 -26.15 -2.25
C LEU A 358 -7.65 -26.87 -1.22
N GLY A 359 -6.45 -26.33 -0.97
CA GLY A 359 -5.52 -26.84 0.02
C GLY A 359 -6.09 -26.82 1.43
N ARG A 360 -6.79 -25.76 1.85
CA ARG A 360 -7.41 -25.65 3.18
C ARG A 360 -8.62 -26.57 3.35
N THR A 361 -9.38 -26.81 2.28
CA THR A 361 -10.58 -27.65 2.30
C THR A 361 -10.30 -29.14 2.13
N GLY A 362 -9.05 -29.52 1.83
CA GLY A 362 -8.62 -30.92 1.72
C GLY A 362 -8.53 -31.46 0.31
N HIS A 363 -8.89 -30.66 -0.71
CA HIS A 363 -8.80 -31.00 -2.13
C HIS A 363 -7.36 -30.83 -2.66
N LEU A 364 -6.37 -31.40 -1.96
CA LEU A 364 -4.95 -31.14 -2.22
C LEU A 364 -4.49 -31.67 -3.59
N ASP A 365 -5.05 -32.78 -4.05
CA ASP A 365 -4.71 -33.35 -5.36
C ASP A 365 -5.18 -32.44 -6.51
N GLU A 366 -6.39 -31.87 -6.41
CA GLU A 366 -6.88 -30.85 -7.36
C GLU A 366 -6.02 -29.58 -7.30
N ALA A 367 -5.68 -29.14 -6.09
CA ALA A 367 -4.79 -27.99 -5.89
C ALA A 367 -3.42 -28.19 -6.55
N TYR A 368 -2.86 -29.40 -6.45
CA TYR A 368 -1.59 -29.76 -7.06
C TYR A 368 -1.66 -29.81 -8.59
N GLN A 369 -2.72 -30.39 -9.15
CA GLN A 369 -2.91 -30.42 -10.61
C GLN A 369 -3.10 -29.01 -11.17
N LEU A 370 -3.89 -28.17 -10.48
CA LEU A 370 -4.07 -26.77 -10.86
C LEU A 370 -2.72 -26.03 -10.84
N ALA A 371 -1.94 -26.18 -9.76
CA ALA A 371 -0.62 -25.56 -9.66
C ALA A 371 0.35 -25.98 -10.78
N LYS A 372 0.28 -27.24 -11.22
CA LYS A 372 1.08 -27.76 -12.36
C LYS A 372 0.63 -27.24 -13.71
N SER A 373 -0.66 -26.97 -13.88
CA SER A 373 -1.24 -26.53 -15.16
C SER A 373 -0.83 -25.09 -15.53
N ILE A 374 -0.46 -24.28 -14.54
CA ILE A 374 -0.16 -22.86 -14.73
C ILE A 374 1.26 -22.69 -15.23
N LYS A 375 1.40 -22.11 -16.43
CA LYS A 375 2.71 -21.74 -17.00
C LYS A 375 3.11 -20.36 -16.50
N VAL A 376 3.81 -20.31 -15.37
CA VAL A 376 4.40 -19.06 -14.83
C VAL A 376 5.91 -19.18 -14.66
N ASN A 377 6.58 -18.03 -14.75
CA ASN A 377 8.00 -17.92 -14.45
C ASN A 377 8.25 -18.28 -12.97
N ASN A 378 9.45 -18.78 -12.64
CA ASN A 378 9.78 -19.30 -11.31
C ASN A 378 9.48 -18.32 -10.16
N ASP A 379 9.70 -17.02 -10.38
CA ASP A 379 9.46 -15.98 -9.38
C ASP A 379 7.96 -15.76 -9.07
N GLU A 380 7.10 -15.84 -10.09
CA GLU A 380 5.64 -15.67 -9.92
C GLU A 380 5.00 -16.94 -9.33
N GLY A 381 5.58 -18.10 -9.59
CA GLY A 381 5.13 -19.38 -9.04
C GLY A 381 5.52 -19.60 -7.57
N ALA A 382 6.48 -18.85 -7.02
CA ALA A 382 6.99 -19.07 -5.67
C ALA A 382 5.89 -19.00 -4.58
N VAL A 383 5.00 -18.01 -4.66
CA VAL A 383 3.90 -17.86 -3.69
C VAL A 383 2.88 -19.00 -3.82
N LEU A 384 2.56 -19.40 -5.06
CA LEU A 384 1.68 -20.52 -5.36
C LEU A 384 2.21 -21.84 -4.76
N TRP A 385 3.49 -22.14 -4.96
CA TRP A 385 4.13 -23.34 -4.40
C TRP A 385 4.30 -23.24 -2.88
N GLY A 386 4.55 -22.04 -2.33
CA GLY A 386 4.59 -21.81 -0.88
C GLY A 386 3.24 -22.08 -0.20
N THR A 387 2.14 -21.69 -0.85
CA THR A 387 0.78 -22.02 -0.43
C THR A 387 0.55 -23.54 -0.44
N LEU A 388 0.94 -24.22 -1.52
CA LEU A 388 0.78 -25.67 -1.62
C LEU A 388 1.63 -26.43 -0.59
N LEU A 389 2.85 -25.96 -0.32
CA LEU A 389 3.72 -26.49 0.74
C LEU A 389 3.03 -26.38 2.11
N SER A 390 2.40 -25.23 2.39
CA SER A 390 1.67 -24.99 3.63
C SER A 390 0.45 -25.91 3.78
N ALA A 391 -0.31 -26.11 2.70
CA ALA A 391 -1.45 -27.04 2.67
C ALA A 391 -1.01 -28.51 2.78
N SER A 392 0.09 -28.88 2.13
CA SER A 392 0.65 -30.24 2.20
C SER A 392 1.09 -30.61 3.61
N ARG A 393 1.65 -29.64 4.35
CA ARG A 393 1.95 -29.80 5.78
C ARG A 393 0.69 -30.05 6.61
N LEU A 394 -0.39 -29.30 6.33
CA LEU A 394 -1.65 -29.42 7.07
C LEU A 394 -2.25 -30.84 6.94
N HIS A 395 -2.13 -31.43 5.75
CA HIS A 395 -2.69 -32.75 5.43
C HIS A 395 -1.68 -33.91 5.45
N GLY A 396 -0.43 -33.66 5.85
CA GLY A 396 0.60 -34.70 5.98
C GLY A 396 1.08 -35.32 4.65
N ARG A 397 0.90 -34.66 3.50
CA ARG A 397 1.29 -35.18 2.18
C ARG A 397 2.73 -34.79 1.84
N VAL A 398 3.70 -35.59 2.31
CA VAL A 398 5.15 -35.31 2.22
C VAL A 398 5.64 -35.13 0.78
N GLU A 399 5.18 -35.96 -0.16
CA GLU A 399 5.61 -35.92 -1.57
C GLU A 399 5.38 -34.55 -2.22
N ILE A 400 4.18 -33.98 -2.03
CA ILE A 400 3.80 -32.66 -2.57
C ILE A 400 4.59 -31.57 -1.84
N ALA A 401 4.81 -31.70 -0.52
CA ALA A 401 5.60 -30.75 0.25
C ALA A 401 7.06 -30.68 -0.22
N VAL A 402 7.70 -31.81 -0.51
CA VAL A 402 9.09 -31.85 -1.00
C VAL A 402 9.21 -31.14 -2.35
N GLU A 403 8.33 -31.46 -3.30
CA GLU A 403 8.33 -30.82 -4.62
C GLU A 403 8.07 -29.31 -4.53
N ALA A 404 7.05 -28.92 -3.76
CA ALA A 404 6.72 -27.51 -3.55
C ALA A 404 7.88 -26.74 -2.90
N SER A 405 8.55 -27.32 -1.90
CA SER A 405 9.70 -26.69 -1.26
C SER A 405 10.88 -26.51 -2.20
N LYS A 406 11.15 -27.45 -3.12
CA LYS A 406 12.26 -27.31 -4.09
C LYS A 406 12.04 -26.10 -4.99
N ARG A 407 10.83 -25.96 -5.54
CA ARG A 407 10.46 -24.82 -6.40
C ARG A 407 10.53 -23.48 -5.70
N VAL A 408 10.11 -23.40 -4.43
CA VAL A 408 10.22 -22.17 -3.64
C VAL A 408 11.68 -21.81 -3.39
N ILE A 409 12.52 -22.78 -3.02
CA ILE A 409 13.95 -22.54 -2.78
C ILE A 409 14.66 -22.11 -4.08
N GLU A 410 14.35 -22.73 -5.22
CA GLU A 410 14.93 -22.37 -6.53
C GLU A 410 14.59 -20.93 -6.98
N SER A 411 13.44 -20.40 -6.55
CA SER A 411 13.06 -19.00 -6.80
C SER A 411 13.81 -17.98 -5.93
N ASN A 412 14.58 -18.42 -4.93
CA ASN A 412 15.18 -17.58 -3.89
C ASN A 412 14.19 -16.67 -3.12
N GLN A 413 12.88 -16.90 -3.23
CA GLN A 413 11.85 -16.18 -2.48
C GLN A 413 11.35 -17.01 -1.29
N GLN A 414 11.00 -16.34 -0.19
CA GLN A 414 10.41 -16.98 1.01
C GLN A 414 11.21 -18.18 1.57
N VAL A 415 12.53 -18.20 1.34
CA VAL A 415 13.41 -19.35 1.64
C VAL A 415 13.32 -19.77 3.12
N ALA A 416 13.24 -18.81 4.04
CA ALA A 416 13.04 -19.07 5.46
C ALA A 416 11.73 -19.80 5.76
N SER A 417 10.63 -19.34 5.17
CA SER A 417 9.31 -19.94 5.34
C SER A 417 9.26 -21.36 4.77
N ALA A 418 9.88 -21.57 3.60
CA ALA A 418 9.97 -22.88 2.96
C ALA A 418 10.74 -23.90 3.82
N TYR A 419 11.93 -23.54 4.31
CA TYR A 419 12.73 -24.40 5.19
C TYR A 419 11.99 -24.75 6.48
N VAL A 420 11.38 -23.76 7.13
CA VAL A 420 10.62 -23.98 8.37
C VAL A 420 9.42 -24.87 8.12
N THR A 421 8.68 -24.63 7.04
CA THR A 421 7.48 -25.41 6.72
C THR A 421 7.82 -26.85 6.38
N LEU A 422 8.82 -27.09 5.53
CA LEU A 422 9.27 -28.44 5.19
C LEU A 422 9.87 -29.18 6.40
N SER A 423 10.67 -28.50 7.24
CA SER A 423 11.20 -29.10 8.48
C SER A 423 10.08 -29.59 9.38
N ASN A 424 9.03 -28.78 9.53
CA ASN A 424 7.86 -29.16 10.32
C ASN A 424 7.07 -30.30 9.65
N THR A 425 6.99 -30.36 8.32
CA THR A 425 6.37 -31.49 7.62
C THR A 425 7.11 -32.80 7.88
N TYR A 426 8.45 -32.80 7.82
CA TYR A 426 9.25 -33.98 8.15
C TYR A 426 9.05 -34.44 9.59
N VAL A 427 9.01 -33.51 10.55
CA VAL A 427 8.70 -33.81 11.96
C VAL A 427 7.33 -34.49 12.09
N LEU A 428 6.29 -33.97 11.40
CA LEU A 428 4.95 -34.56 11.44
C LEU A 428 4.89 -35.96 10.81
N ALA A 429 5.75 -36.23 9.81
CA ALA A 429 5.87 -37.53 9.17
C ALA A 429 6.77 -38.52 9.96
N GLY A 430 7.38 -38.08 11.07
CA GLY A 430 8.31 -38.91 11.86
C GLY A 430 9.73 -38.99 11.26
N GLU A 431 10.05 -38.22 10.23
CA GLU A 431 11.36 -38.18 9.56
C GLU A 431 12.32 -37.20 10.25
N TRP A 432 12.74 -37.53 11.48
CA TRP A 432 13.55 -36.64 12.33
C TRP A 432 14.92 -36.27 11.74
N GLU A 433 15.57 -37.21 11.05
CA GLU A 433 16.89 -37.00 10.43
C GLU A 433 16.83 -35.95 9.30
N ASN A 434 15.82 -36.04 8.43
CA ASN A 434 15.58 -35.07 7.37
C ASN A 434 15.24 -33.69 7.94
N ALA A 435 14.44 -33.62 9.01
CA ALA A 435 14.15 -32.38 9.70
C ALA A 435 15.40 -31.73 10.32
N HIS A 436 16.28 -32.53 10.93
CA HIS A 436 17.52 -32.06 11.54
C HIS A 436 18.51 -31.55 10.49
N SER A 437 18.74 -32.33 9.42
CA SER A 437 19.58 -31.95 8.28
C SER A 437 19.14 -30.61 7.68
N LEU A 438 17.82 -30.41 7.52
CA LEU A 438 17.27 -29.18 6.97
C LEU A 438 17.48 -27.96 7.88
N ARG A 439 17.36 -28.12 9.21
CA ARG A 439 17.64 -27.04 10.19
C ARG A 439 19.12 -26.66 10.21
N THR A 440 20.02 -27.62 10.05
CA THR A 440 21.46 -27.36 9.93
C THR A 440 21.76 -26.57 8.66
N LYS A 441 21.15 -26.94 7.53
CA LYS A 441 21.26 -26.19 6.26
C LYS A 441 20.71 -24.76 6.36
N MET A 442 19.61 -24.57 7.06
CA MET A 442 19.04 -23.24 7.33
C MET A 442 20.02 -22.33 8.09
N LYS A 443 20.70 -22.87 9.12
CA LYS A 443 21.73 -22.14 9.88
C LYS A 443 22.97 -21.82 9.04
N GLN A 444 23.45 -22.78 8.24
CA GLN A 444 24.60 -22.59 7.34
C GLN A 444 24.34 -21.49 6.30
N ASN A 445 23.11 -21.36 5.84
CA ASN A 445 22.70 -20.34 4.88
C ASN A 445 22.36 -18.98 5.52
N GLY A 446 22.61 -18.80 6.83
CA GLY A 446 22.36 -17.53 7.53
C GLY A 446 20.88 -17.13 7.62
N VAL A 447 19.97 -18.10 7.49
CA VAL A 447 18.53 -17.83 7.48
C VAL A 447 18.02 -17.66 8.91
N CYS A 448 17.66 -16.43 9.27
CA CYS A 448 17.13 -16.08 10.60
C CYS A 448 15.59 -16.05 10.60
N LYS A 449 14.99 -16.47 11.73
CA LYS A 449 13.55 -16.36 11.96
C LYS A 449 13.25 -15.02 12.64
N GLU A 450 12.26 -14.29 12.13
CA GLU A 450 11.76 -13.09 12.80
C GLU A 450 11.07 -13.45 14.13
N PRO A 451 11.36 -12.70 15.22
CA PRO A 451 10.66 -12.90 16.49
C PRO A 451 9.19 -12.46 16.35
N GLY A 452 8.29 -13.26 16.92
CA GLY A 452 6.88 -12.89 17.02
C GLY A 452 6.66 -11.84 18.09
N CYS A 453 5.98 -10.75 17.75
CA CYS A 453 5.52 -9.75 18.69
C CYS A 453 4.04 -9.42 18.47
N SER A 454 3.41 -8.94 19.53
CA SER A 454 2.05 -8.42 19.50
C SER A 454 2.02 -7.05 20.15
N TRP A 455 1.16 -6.15 19.69
CA TRP A 455 1.06 -4.82 20.28
C TRP A 455 -0.37 -4.33 20.43
N VAL A 456 -0.56 -3.44 21.39
CA VAL A 456 -1.83 -2.78 21.70
C VAL A 456 -1.63 -1.27 21.66
N GLU A 457 -2.57 -0.56 21.03
CA GLU A 457 -2.64 0.90 21.07
C GLU A 457 -3.58 1.33 22.21
N ILE A 458 -3.05 2.14 23.13
CA ILE A 458 -3.85 2.76 24.20
C ILE A 458 -3.57 4.27 24.16
N LYS A 459 -4.62 5.05 23.89
CA LYS A 459 -4.51 6.50 23.63
C LYS A 459 -3.60 6.77 22.44
N ASP A 460 -2.47 7.48 22.60
CA ASP A 460 -1.49 7.72 21.51
C ASP A 460 -0.24 6.84 21.65
N SER A 461 -0.22 5.95 22.65
CA SER A 461 0.93 5.11 22.99
C SER A 461 0.75 3.69 22.46
N THR A 462 1.83 3.12 21.92
CA THR A 462 1.89 1.73 21.45
C THR A 462 2.71 0.90 22.42
N TYR A 463 2.11 -0.18 22.92
CA TYR A 463 2.75 -1.11 23.85
C TYR A 463 3.03 -2.43 23.12
N VAL A 464 4.30 -2.81 23.03
CA VAL A 464 4.77 -3.99 22.28
C VAL A 464 5.17 -5.09 23.26
N PHE A 465 4.78 -6.32 22.95
CA PHE A 465 5.01 -7.51 23.77
C PHE A 465 5.72 -8.57 22.96
N TYR A 466 6.75 -9.17 23.55
CA TYR A 466 7.49 -10.30 23.00
C TYR A 466 7.17 -11.57 23.80
N ALA A 467 7.25 -12.72 23.14
CA ALA A 467 6.99 -13.99 23.81
C ALA A 467 7.99 -14.19 24.97
N GLY A 468 7.46 -14.48 26.15
CA GLY A 468 8.24 -14.65 27.38
C GLY A 468 8.84 -13.38 27.99
N ASP A 469 8.66 -12.21 27.38
CA ASP A 469 9.14 -10.96 27.96
C ASP A 469 8.08 -10.35 28.89
N VAL A 470 8.39 -10.32 30.18
CA VAL A 470 7.56 -9.70 31.24
C VAL A 470 8.24 -8.51 31.90
N SER A 471 9.35 -8.02 31.32
CA SER A 471 10.18 -6.96 31.89
C SER A 471 9.63 -5.55 31.60
N PHE A 472 8.40 -5.28 32.04
CA PHE A 472 7.74 -3.98 31.89
C PHE A 472 6.95 -3.56 33.14
N GLU A 473 6.65 -2.26 33.26
CA GLU A 473 6.13 -1.58 34.47
C GLU A 473 4.91 -2.27 35.13
N ARG A 474 4.11 -3.01 34.36
CA ARG A 474 2.89 -3.70 34.82
C ARG A 474 2.91 -5.21 34.61
N GLY A 475 4.11 -5.81 34.51
CA GLY A 475 4.29 -7.23 34.24
C GLY A 475 3.64 -8.14 35.30
N SER A 476 3.75 -7.79 36.58
CA SER A 476 3.16 -8.56 37.69
C SER A 476 1.63 -8.59 37.64
N GLU A 477 0.97 -7.45 37.35
CA GLU A 477 -0.48 -7.36 37.15
C GLU A 477 -0.93 -8.21 35.96
N VAL A 478 -0.19 -8.15 34.85
CA VAL A 478 -0.45 -8.95 33.64
C VAL A 478 -0.38 -10.45 33.93
N LEU A 479 0.64 -10.89 34.66
CA LEU A 479 0.78 -12.30 35.05
C LEU A 479 -0.33 -12.75 35.99
N SER A 480 -0.75 -11.90 36.92
CA SER A 480 -1.90 -12.16 37.80
C SER A 480 -3.20 -12.35 37.00
N MET A 481 -3.47 -11.45 36.05
CA MET A 481 -4.62 -11.55 35.15
C MET A 481 -4.59 -12.83 34.31
N LEU A 482 -3.43 -13.20 33.75
CA LEU A 482 -3.30 -14.44 32.98
C LEU A 482 -3.56 -15.70 33.81
N ARG A 483 -3.06 -15.74 35.06
CA ARG A 483 -3.36 -16.82 36.01
C ARG A 483 -4.85 -16.94 36.29
N GLU A 484 -5.51 -15.82 36.54
CA GLU A 484 -6.94 -15.80 36.80
C GLU A 484 -7.75 -16.30 35.59
N LEU A 485 -7.41 -15.83 34.38
CA LEU A 485 -8.05 -16.27 33.15
C LEU A 485 -7.85 -17.76 32.91
N GLU A 486 -6.64 -18.29 33.11
CA GLU A 486 -6.38 -19.71 32.94
C GLU A 486 -7.19 -20.58 33.92
N ARG A 487 -7.29 -20.16 35.20
CA ARG A 487 -8.15 -20.83 36.18
C ARG A 487 -9.60 -20.86 35.71
N LYS A 488 -10.15 -19.72 35.31
CA LYS A 488 -11.54 -19.62 34.81
C LYS A 488 -11.77 -20.44 33.53
N MET A 489 -10.79 -20.49 32.63
CA MET A 489 -10.84 -21.33 31.43
C MET A 489 -10.88 -22.82 31.80
N LYS A 490 -10.01 -23.28 32.71
CA LYS A 490 -9.96 -24.67 33.18
C LYS A 490 -11.28 -25.09 33.86
N GLU A 491 -11.87 -24.22 34.68
CA GLU A 491 -13.17 -24.44 35.32
C GLU A 491 -14.32 -24.67 34.33
N ARG A 492 -14.25 -24.04 33.15
CA ARG A 492 -15.22 -24.24 32.06
C ARG A 492 -14.84 -25.37 31.09
N GLY A 493 -13.82 -26.16 31.41
CA GLY A 493 -13.43 -27.34 30.62
C GLY A 493 -12.40 -27.09 29.53
N TYR A 494 -11.68 -25.96 29.54
CA TYR A 494 -10.58 -25.71 28.62
C TYR A 494 -9.44 -26.73 28.84
N LYS A 495 -9.31 -27.66 27.90
CA LYS A 495 -8.20 -28.60 27.82
C LYS A 495 -7.17 -28.03 26.84
N GLY A 496 -6.35 -27.08 27.30
CA GLY A 496 -5.25 -26.54 26.50
C GLY A 496 -4.38 -27.66 25.91
N ARG A 497 -3.75 -27.43 24.74
CA ARG A 497 -2.77 -28.38 24.20
C ARG A 497 -1.48 -28.31 25.04
N THR A 498 -1.25 -29.35 25.82
CA THR A 498 0.01 -29.83 26.43
C THR A 498 1.20 -28.85 26.42
N THR A 499 1.04 -27.74 27.15
CA THR A 499 2.04 -26.97 27.91
C THR A 499 1.19 -25.94 28.63
N GLY A 500 0.48 -26.38 29.67
CA GLY A 500 -0.15 -25.45 30.61
C GLY A 500 0.94 -24.55 31.20
N LEU A 501 0.59 -23.37 31.67
CA LEU A 501 1.47 -22.69 32.61
C LEU A 501 1.53 -23.61 33.83
N VAL A 502 2.65 -24.31 33.97
CA VAL A 502 2.91 -25.16 35.13
C VAL A 502 3.39 -24.19 36.21
N PHE A 503 2.45 -23.63 36.97
CA PHE A 503 2.75 -22.95 38.22
C PHE A 503 2.87 -24.03 39.28
N VAL A 504 4.10 -24.46 39.59
CA VAL A 504 4.35 -25.19 40.83
C VAL A 504 4.73 -24.15 41.86
N ASP A 505 3.97 -24.04 42.95
CA ASP A 505 4.40 -23.31 44.14
C ASP A 505 5.63 -24.03 44.70
N VAL A 506 6.83 -23.61 44.32
CA VAL A 506 8.06 -23.93 45.03
C VAL A 506 8.89 -22.67 45.13
N GLU A 507 9.16 -22.31 46.38
CA GLU A 507 10.08 -21.25 46.77
C GLU A 507 11.45 -21.46 46.10
N GLU A 508 12.00 -20.36 45.56
CA GLU A 508 13.41 -20.17 45.20
C GLU A 508 14.01 -21.10 44.11
N GLU A 509 13.73 -20.81 42.83
CA GLU A 509 14.69 -21.00 41.70
C GLU A 509 14.15 -20.36 40.40
N ALA A 510 14.11 -19.02 40.36
CA ALA A 510 13.56 -18.26 39.25
C ALA A 510 14.55 -18.14 38.06
N MET A 511 14.47 -19.04 37.07
CA MET A 511 14.85 -18.75 35.67
C MET A 511 14.37 -19.78 34.61
N GLU A 512 13.58 -20.80 34.96
CA GLU A 512 13.02 -21.77 33.98
C GLU A 512 11.49 -21.67 33.77
N GLU A 513 10.82 -20.68 34.36
CA GLU A 513 9.34 -20.58 34.43
C GLU A 513 8.63 -19.86 33.25
N ILE A 514 9.33 -19.54 32.16
CA ILE A 514 8.79 -18.71 31.05
C ILE A 514 8.59 -19.51 29.75
N VAL A 515 8.30 -20.81 29.85
CA VAL A 515 8.00 -21.65 28.67
C VAL A 515 6.49 -21.63 28.41
N GLY A 516 6.03 -20.81 27.45
CA GLY A 516 4.64 -20.85 26.96
C GLY A 516 3.85 -19.52 26.95
N LEU A 517 4.43 -18.41 27.40
CA LEU A 517 3.80 -17.09 27.34
C LEU A 517 3.89 -16.50 25.93
N HIS A 518 2.84 -16.69 25.15
CA HIS A 518 2.72 -16.07 23.83
C HIS A 518 2.48 -14.56 23.93
N SER A 519 3.13 -13.80 23.03
CA SER A 519 3.00 -12.34 22.96
C SER A 519 1.54 -11.84 22.90
N GLU A 520 0.66 -12.61 22.28
CA GLU A 520 -0.76 -12.31 22.14
C GLU A 520 -1.47 -12.33 23.49
N LYS A 521 -1.17 -13.32 24.34
CA LYS A 521 -1.78 -13.45 25.66
C LYS A 521 -1.33 -12.31 26.57
N LEU A 522 -0.04 -11.96 26.52
CA LEU A 522 0.51 -10.79 27.23
C LEU A 522 -0.20 -9.49 26.80
N ALA A 523 -0.30 -9.26 25.49
CA ALA A 523 -0.99 -8.10 24.92
C ALA A 523 -2.47 -8.05 25.34
N LEU A 524 -3.18 -9.18 25.33
CA LEU A 524 -4.58 -9.26 25.74
C LEU A 524 -4.76 -8.98 27.23
N ALA A 525 -3.97 -9.60 28.10
CA ALA A 525 -4.05 -9.36 29.53
C ALA A 525 -3.72 -7.90 29.87
N PHE A 526 -2.69 -7.32 29.25
CA PHE A 526 -2.41 -5.89 29.40
C PHE A 526 -3.59 -5.02 28.91
N GLY A 527 -4.19 -5.38 27.78
CA GLY A 527 -5.38 -4.72 27.25
C GLY A 527 -6.59 -4.79 28.20
N LEU A 528 -6.83 -5.96 28.82
CA LEU A 528 -7.94 -6.16 29.76
C LEU A 528 -7.80 -5.29 31.01
N ILE A 529 -6.58 -5.13 31.53
CA ILE A 529 -6.34 -4.33 32.74
C ILE A 529 -6.35 -2.83 32.40
N SER A 530 -5.92 -2.45 31.20
CA SER A 530 -5.68 -1.05 30.84
C SER A 530 -6.84 -0.38 30.10
N ILE A 531 -7.70 -1.15 29.41
CA ILE A 531 -8.78 -0.64 28.58
C ILE A 531 -10.11 -0.80 29.32
N PRO A 532 -10.90 0.28 29.50
CA PRO A 532 -12.18 0.22 30.20
C PRO A 532 -13.18 -0.77 29.57
N ASN A 533 -14.06 -1.32 30.41
CA ASN A 533 -15.19 -2.15 29.98
C ASN A 533 -16.06 -1.42 28.93
N GLY A 534 -16.64 -2.18 27.99
CA GLY A 534 -17.38 -1.64 26.83
C GLY A 534 -16.53 -1.16 25.65
N VAL A 535 -15.22 -0.99 25.79
CA VAL A 535 -14.33 -0.65 24.66
C VAL A 535 -13.68 -1.90 24.07
N THR A 536 -13.80 -2.12 22.75
CA THR A 536 -13.14 -3.24 22.04
C THR A 536 -11.62 -3.20 22.20
N ILE A 537 -11.03 -4.33 22.58
CA ILE A 537 -9.56 -4.50 22.67
C ILE A 537 -9.03 -4.83 21.27
N ARG A 538 -8.04 -4.08 20.79
CA ARG A 538 -7.43 -4.28 19.47
C ARG A 538 -5.96 -4.66 19.62
N ILE A 539 -5.61 -5.84 19.13
CA ILE A 539 -4.25 -6.37 19.17
C ILE A 539 -3.79 -6.57 17.72
N MET A 540 -2.56 -6.19 17.45
CA MET A 540 -1.90 -6.42 16.17
C MET A 540 -0.75 -7.39 16.36
N LYS A 541 -0.47 -8.23 15.37
CA LYS A 541 0.58 -9.25 15.41
C LYS A 541 1.34 -9.29 14.09
N ASN A 542 2.67 -9.38 14.17
CA ASN A 542 3.55 -9.44 13.00
C ASN A 542 3.66 -10.85 12.37
N LEU A 543 3.12 -11.88 13.04
CA LEU A 543 3.08 -13.26 12.59
C LEU A 543 1.63 -13.78 12.60
N ARG A 544 1.38 -14.92 11.95
CA ARG A 544 0.08 -15.61 12.02
C ARG A 544 -0.24 -16.00 13.47
N MET A 545 -1.49 -15.82 13.88
CA MET A 545 -1.95 -16.26 15.20
C MET A 545 -1.76 -17.79 15.33
N CYS A 546 -1.45 -18.32 16.50
CA CYS A 546 -1.38 -19.78 16.69
C CYS A 546 -2.74 -20.34 17.15
N ARG A 547 -2.98 -21.64 16.94
CA ARG A 547 -4.26 -22.27 17.31
C ARG A 547 -4.55 -22.17 18.81
N ASP A 548 -3.53 -22.30 19.66
CA ASP A 548 -3.70 -22.17 21.12
C ASP A 548 -4.13 -20.75 21.54
N CYS A 549 -3.49 -19.71 20.98
CA CYS A 549 -3.94 -18.33 21.21
C CYS A 549 -5.37 -18.12 20.70
N HIS A 550 -5.70 -18.63 19.52
CA HIS A 550 -7.03 -18.46 18.94
C HIS A 550 -8.13 -19.07 19.82
N GLU A 551 -7.93 -20.31 20.29
CA GLU A 551 -8.85 -20.95 21.23
C GLU A 551 -8.92 -20.19 22.56
N ALA A 552 -7.79 -19.82 23.14
CA ALA A 552 -7.77 -19.05 24.38
C ALA A 552 -8.54 -17.73 24.26
N PHE A 553 -8.42 -17.03 23.13
CA PHE A 553 -9.12 -15.76 22.91
C PHE A 553 -10.64 -15.94 22.80
N LYS A 554 -11.13 -17.05 22.21
CA LYS A 554 -12.56 -17.40 22.26
C LYS A 554 -13.03 -17.51 23.71
N TRP A 555 -12.39 -18.37 24.50
CA TRP A 555 -12.75 -18.54 25.91
C TRP A 555 -12.66 -17.24 26.71
N ILE A 556 -11.60 -16.46 26.53
CA ILE A 556 -11.42 -15.19 27.25
C ILE A 556 -12.51 -14.19 26.85
N SER A 557 -12.88 -14.09 25.58
CA SER A 557 -13.99 -13.21 25.13
C SER A 557 -15.31 -13.57 25.81
N GLU A 558 -15.58 -14.86 26.02
CA GLU A 558 -16.79 -15.35 26.70
C GLU A 558 -16.73 -15.11 28.21
N ILE A 559 -15.57 -15.35 28.85
CA ILE A 559 -15.37 -15.19 30.29
C ILE A 559 -15.43 -13.72 30.71
N THR A 560 -14.86 -12.84 29.88
CA THR A 560 -14.73 -11.42 30.19
C THR A 560 -15.85 -10.57 29.62
N GLU A 561 -16.66 -11.13 28.71
CA GLU A 561 -17.70 -10.41 27.95
C GLU A 561 -17.12 -9.20 27.20
N ARG A 562 -15.95 -9.40 26.57
CA ARG A 562 -15.20 -8.36 25.86
C ARG A 562 -15.10 -8.68 24.38
N ASP A 563 -15.40 -7.68 23.56
CA ASP A 563 -15.06 -7.70 22.14
C ASP A 563 -13.54 -7.58 21.97
N ILE A 564 -12.92 -8.58 21.34
CA ILE A 564 -11.48 -8.60 21.09
C ILE A 564 -11.25 -8.74 19.59
N VAL A 565 -10.44 -7.86 19.02
CA VAL A 565 -10.06 -7.90 17.61
C VAL A 565 -8.56 -8.10 17.51
N VAL A 566 -8.14 -9.17 16.83
CA VAL A 566 -6.73 -9.48 16.58
C VAL A 566 -6.45 -9.42 15.09
N ARG A 567 -5.54 -8.55 14.67
CA ARG A 567 -4.99 -8.57 13.31
C ARG A 567 -3.71 -9.39 13.28
N ASP A 568 -3.70 -10.45 12.50
CA ASP A 568 -2.47 -11.15 12.12
C ASP A 568 -2.03 -10.75 10.69
N VAL A 569 -0.98 -11.40 10.18
CA VAL A 569 -0.43 -11.12 8.84
C VAL A 569 -1.42 -11.32 7.70
N ASN A 570 -2.46 -12.14 7.90
CA ASN A 570 -3.41 -12.53 6.86
C ASN A 570 -4.78 -11.87 7.04
N ARG A 571 -5.25 -11.69 8.29
CA ARG A 571 -6.63 -11.33 8.57
C ARG A 571 -6.87 -10.74 9.96
N PHE A 572 -8.10 -10.30 10.18
CA PHE A 572 -8.67 -9.98 11.46
C PHE A 572 -9.49 -11.16 12.00
N HIS A 573 -9.28 -11.46 13.27
CA HIS A 573 -10.09 -12.34 14.09
C HIS A 573 -10.92 -11.47 15.02
N HIS A 574 -12.24 -11.52 14.92
CA HIS A 574 -13.15 -10.81 15.82
C HIS A 574 -13.73 -11.84 16.77
N PHE A 575 -13.32 -11.77 18.03
CA PHE A 575 -13.78 -12.63 19.10
C PHE A 575 -14.90 -11.93 19.87
N ASP A 576 -16.07 -12.56 19.89
CA ASP A 576 -17.25 -12.11 20.62
C ASP A 576 -17.98 -13.34 21.17
N LYS A 577 -18.26 -13.35 22.48
CA LYS A 577 -19.01 -14.41 23.18
C LYS A 577 -18.55 -15.84 22.84
N GLY A 578 -17.25 -16.08 22.82
CA GLY A 578 -16.71 -17.42 22.56
C GLY A 578 -16.63 -17.81 21.07
N LEU A 579 -17.06 -16.93 20.16
CA LEU A 579 -17.03 -17.18 18.72
C LEU A 579 -15.99 -16.28 18.05
N CYS A 580 -15.48 -16.73 16.90
CA CYS A 580 -14.63 -15.93 16.03
C CYS A 580 -15.24 -15.80 14.64
N THR A 581 -15.15 -14.62 14.01
CA THR A 581 -15.65 -14.41 12.63
C THR A 581 -15.03 -15.33 11.59
N CYS A 582 -13.85 -15.91 11.86
CA CYS A 582 -13.22 -16.87 10.96
C CYS A 582 -13.85 -18.27 11.00
N ARG A 583 -14.73 -18.57 11.96
CA ARG A 583 -15.40 -19.87 12.13
C ARG A 583 -14.44 -21.07 12.18
N ASP A 584 -13.29 -20.87 12.81
CA ASP A 584 -12.18 -21.84 12.90
C ASP A 584 -11.59 -22.27 11.54
N PHE A 585 -11.94 -21.55 10.46
CA PHE A 585 -11.43 -21.73 9.12
C PHE A 585 -10.45 -20.58 8.77
N TRP A 586 -9.19 -20.72 9.17
CA TRP A 586 -8.20 -19.65 9.01
C TRP A 586 -6.80 -20.13 8.72
#